data_AF-A0A849S2L7-F1
#
_entry.id   AF-A0A849S2L7-F1
#
_cell.length_a   1.000
_cell.length_b   1.000
_cell.length_c   1.000
_cell.angle_alpha   90.00
_cell.angle_beta   90.00
_cell.angle_gamma   90.00
#
_symmetry.space_group_name_H-M   'P 1'
#
loop_
_entity.id
_entity.type
_entity.pdbx_description
1 polymer ?
#
loop_
_entity_poly.entity_id
_entity_poly.type
_entity_poly.pdbx_seq_one_letter_code
_entity_poly.pdbx_strand_id
1 'polypeptide(L)'
;MILFLAYSAVLLSFASGLLALLMNQRLRLLAISQVLGNKLFPNQVDCQAWFTHALSEQQYPLLLHRAVFVLLSFSGFYAVLAGLAVMLSHGVITDQLALGLPWLPWHIRFDGLSGFFYLLIGIAVVAVSLYGPGYVAAYKEQQHPFAVLGLFTGLF
;
A
#
# COMPACT_ATOMS: atom_id res chain seq x y z
N MET A 1 1.41 -19.28 -7.59
CA MET A 1 1.72 -17.93 -8.11
C MET A 1 0.53 -16.96 -7.99
N ILE A 2 -0.70 -17.38 -8.32
CA ILE A 2 -1.89 -16.51 -8.24
C ILE A 2 -2.14 -15.94 -6.84
N LEU A 3 -2.10 -16.78 -5.79
CA LEU A 3 -2.23 -16.32 -4.40
C LEU A 3 -1.15 -15.32 -3.99
N PHE A 4 0.08 -15.50 -4.47
CA PHE A 4 1.16 -14.55 -4.19
C PHE A 4 0.87 -13.17 -4.77
N LEU A 5 0.34 -13.09 -5.99
CA LEU A 5 -0.08 -11.84 -6.62
C LEU A 5 -1.24 -11.19 -5.82
N ALA A 6 -2.24 -11.99 -5.45
CA ALA A 6 -3.38 -11.51 -4.66
C ALA A 6 -2.96 -10.99 -3.28
N TYR A 7 -2.11 -11.73 -2.55
CA TYR A 7 -1.61 -11.27 -1.26
C TYR A 7 -0.70 -10.06 -1.38
N SER A 8 0.13 -9.99 -2.42
CA SER A 8 0.98 -8.82 -2.67
C SER A 8 0.14 -7.56 -2.87
N ALA A 9 -0.95 -7.65 -3.63
CA ALA A 9 -1.87 -6.54 -3.82
C ALA A 9 -2.47 -6.05 -2.48
N VAL A 10 -3.01 -6.96 -1.67
CA VAL A 10 -3.58 -6.61 -0.36
C VAL A 10 -2.53 -5.98 0.57
N LEU A 11 -1.33 -6.57 0.64
CA LEU A 11 -0.24 -6.05 1.46
C LEU A 11 0.22 -4.66 1.03
N LEU A 12 0.31 -4.41 -0.29
CA LEU A 12 0.69 -3.10 -0.83
C LEU A 12 -0.39 -2.04 -0.58
N SER A 13 -1.67 -2.43 -0.66
CA SER A 13 -2.80 -1.55 -0.31
C SER A 13 -2.75 -1.15 1.16
N PHE A 14 -2.54 -2.14 2.05
CA PHE A 14 -2.43 -1.89 3.47
C PHE A 14 -1.18 -1.06 3.82
N ALA A 15 -0.05 -1.34 3.17
CA ALA A 15 1.17 -0.55 3.31
C ALA A 15 0.97 0.90 2.85
N SER A 16 0.23 1.13 1.76
CA SER A 16 -0.16 2.47 1.30
C SER A 16 -0.97 3.22 2.35
N GLY A 17 -1.99 2.57 2.94
CA GLY A 17 -2.81 3.16 4.01
C GLY A 17 -2.02 3.46 5.30
N LEU A 18 -1.15 2.53 5.72
CA LEU A 18 -0.24 2.76 6.86
C LEU A 18 0.73 3.91 6.60
N LEU A 19 1.25 4.00 5.38
CA LEU A 19 2.15 5.08 4.98
C LEU A 19 1.41 6.42 4.99
N ALA A 20 0.12 6.48 4.63
CA ALA A 20 -0.68 7.69 4.77
C ALA A 20 -0.83 8.16 6.24
N LEU A 21 -0.92 7.25 7.22
CA LEU A 21 -0.97 7.61 8.65
C LEU A 21 0.31 8.28 9.15
N LEU A 22 1.44 7.99 8.50
CA LEU A 22 2.74 8.55 8.85
C LEU A 22 2.88 10.04 8.45
N MET A 23 1.92 10.60 7.70
CA MET A 23 1.93 11.99 7.25
C MET A 23 2.13 12.99 8.39
N ASN A 24 1.49 12.77 9.55
CA ASN A 24 1.56 13.70 10.69
C ASN A 24 2.63 13.32 11.74
N GLN A 25 3.46 12.29 11.48
CA GLN A 25 4.44 11.77 12.45
C GLN A 25 5.91 12.04 12.09
N ARG A 26 6.17 13.09 11.28
CA ARG A 26 7.53 13.43 10.79
C ARG A 26 8.62 13.43 11.87
N LEU A 27 8.36 14.06 13.03
CA LEU A 27 9.33 14.14 14.13
C LEU A 27 9.67 12.76 14.73
N ARG A 28 8.67 11.86 14.85
CA ARG A 28 8.91 10.49 15.29
C ARG A 28 9.66 9.68 14.25
N LEU A 29 9.37 9.88 12.96
CA LEU A 29 10.07 9.20 11.88
C LEU A 29 11.53 9.60 11.77
N LEU A 30 11.85 10.89 11.98
CA LEU A 30 13.23 11.36 12.07
C LEU A 30 13.97 10.70 13.25
N ALA A 31 13.33 10.62 14.42
CA ALA A 31 13.92 9.97 15.59
C ALA A 31 14.14 8.46 15.35
N ILE A 32 13.16 7.78 14.75
CA ILE A 32 13.27 6.36 14.41
C ILE A 32 14.32 6.14 13.33
N SER A 33 14.37 6.95 12.26
CA SER A 33 15.35 6.78 11.18
C SER A 33 16.77 6.99 11.67
N GLN A 34 16.99 7.91 12.61
CA GLN A 34 18.30 8.11 13.24
C GLN A 34 18.70 6.90 14.11
N VAL A 35 17.80 6.39 14.94
CA VAL A 35 18.07 5.22 15.80
C VAL A 35 18.26 3.95 14.97
N LEU A 36 17.36 3.72 14.01
CA LEU A 36 17.37 2.54 13.14
C LEU A 36 18.55 2.59 12.17
N GLY A 37 18.86 3.76 11.60
CA GLY A 37 20.02 3.96 10.74
C GLY A 37 21.34 3.74 11.46
N ASN A 38 21.46 4.20 12.72
CA ASN A 38 22.66 3.96 13.53
C ASN A 38 22.82 2.48 13.93
N LYS A 39 21.71 1.73 14.03
CA LYS A 39 21.72 0.29 14.34
C LYS A 39 21.92 -0.63 13.14
N LEU A 40 21.21 -0.39 12.02
CA LEU A 40 21.23 -1.28 10.85
C LEU A 40 22.36 -0.96 9.86
N PHE A 41 22.80 0.29 9.75
CA PHE A 41 23.80 0.71 8.75
C PHE A 41 24.89 1.59 9.37
N PRO A 42 25.72 1.06 10.29
CA PRO A 42 26.76 1.83 10.96
C PRO A 42 27.87 2.37 10.04
N ASN A 43 27.93 1.94 8.77
CA ASN A 43 29.04 2.25 7.86
C ASN A 43 28.62 2.81 6.49
N GLN A 44 27.36 3.20 6.30
CA GLN A 44 26.84 3.66 5.00
C GLN A 44 26.30 5.10 5.09
N VAL A 45 27.23 6.06 5.11
CA VAL A 45 26.97 7.51 5.27
C VAL A 45 26.03 8.03 4.19
N ASP A 46 26.14 7.51 2.96
CA ASP A 46 25.28 7.92 1.83
C ASP A 46 23.80 7.56 2.04
N CYS A 47 23.52 6.42 2.68
CA CYS A 47 22.15 5.97 2.90
C CYS A 47 21.47 6.82 3.99
N GLN A 48 22.20 7.17 5.05
CA GLN A 48 21.72 8.12 6.06
C GLN A 48 21.50 9.52 5.47
N ALA A 49 22.43 10.01 4.65
CA ALA A 49 22.31 11.30 3.98
C ALA A 49 21.06 11.34 3.08
N TRP A 50 20.81 10.28 2.31
CA TRP A 50 19.61 10.17 1.46
C TRP A 50 18.31 10.18 2.26
N PHE A 51 18.23 9.44 3.37
CA PHE A 51 17.07 9.48 4.27
C PHE A 51 16.84 10.88 4.85
N THR A 52 17.89 11.54 5.34
CA THR A 52 17.76 12.90 5.89
C THR A 52 17.31 13.92 4.83
N HIS A 53 17.78 13.78 3.59
CA HIS A 53 17.36 14.63 2.48
C HIS A 53 15.91 14.36 2.07
N ALA A 54 15.49 13.08 2.01
CA ALA A 54 14.11 12.70 1.73
C ALA A 54 13.11 13.16 2.81
N LEU A 55 13.56 13.32 4.06
CA LEU A 55 12.75 13.83 5.19
C LEU A 55 12.85 15.37 5.40
N SER A 56 13.38 16.09 4.41
CA SER A 56 13.44 17.57 4.42
C SER A 56 12.02 18.20 4.40
N GLU A 57 11.85 19.36 5.04
CA GLU A 57 10.55 20.00 5.29
C GLU A 57 9.68 20.19 4.06
N GLN A 58 10.29 20.58 2.94
CA GLN A 58 9.56 20.85 1.70
C GLN A 58 9.20 19.58 0.93
N GLN A 59 10.02 18.53 1.01
CA GLN A 59 9.89 17.37 0.13
C GLN A 59 9.09 16.24 0.79
N TYR A 60 9.09 16.17 2.11
CA TYR A 60 8.41 15.14 2.88
C TYR A 60 6.94 14.90 2.47
N PRO A 61 6.06 15.92 2.45
CA PRO A 61 4.66 15.68 2.08
C PRO A 61 4.53 15.21 0.63
N LEU A 62 5.27 15.79 -0.32
CA LEU A 62 5.20 15.42 -1.74
C LEU A 62 5.66 13.98 -1.98
N LEU A 63 6.75 13.56 -1.34
CA LEU A 63 7.28 12.21 -1.43
C LEU A 63 6.31 11.20 -0.82
N LEU A 64 5.68 11.53 0.31
CA LEU A 64 4.67 10.69 0.96
C LEU A 64 3.45 10.47 0.08
N HIS A 65 2.86 11.55 -0.45
CA HIS A 65 1.74 11.46 -1.39
C HIS A 65 2.10 10.56 -2.58
N ARG A 66 3.27 10.80 -3.20
CA ARG A 66 3.72 10.01 -4.34
C ARG A 66 3.92 8.53 -3.96
N ALA A 67 4.52 8.25 -2.81
CA ALA A 67 4.73 6.88 -2.34
C ALA A 67 3.40 6.15 -2.13
N VAL A 68 2.43 6.76 -1.45
CA VAL A 68 1.09 6.21 -1.22
C VAL A 68 0.44 5.82 -2.54
N PHE A 69 0.40 6.72 -3.53
CA PHE A 69 -0.23 6.45 -4.82
C PHE A 69 0.56 5.46 -5.70
N VAL A 70 1.89 5.42 -5.61
CA VAL A 70 2.70 4.42 -6.30
C VAL A 70 2.45 3.02 -5.72
N LEU A 71 2.45 2.87 -4.39
CA LEU A 71 2.09 1.63 -3.71
C LEU A 71 0.68 1.16 -4.09
N LEU A 72 -0.28 2.09 -4.14
CA LEU A 72 -1.66 1.81 -4.53
C LEU A 72 -1.75 1.37 -6.00
N SER A 73 -0.96 1.99 -6.89
CA SER A 73 -0.88 1.58 -8.30
C SER A 73 -0.38 0.15 -8.43
N PHE A 74 0.72 -0.20 -7.76
CA PHE A 74 1.25 -1.55 -7.76
C PHE A 74 0.24 -2.55 -7.18
N SER A 75 -0.46 -2.20 -6.10
CA SER A 75 -1.56 -3.01 -5.56
C SER A 75 -2.61 -3.33 -6.63
N GLY A 76 -3.12 -2.31 -7.33
CA GLY A 76 -4.11 -2.49 -8.39
C GLY A 76 -3.59 -3.36 -9.55
N PHE A 77 -2.35 -3.15 -10.00
CA PHE A 77 -1.72 -3.98 -11.04
C PHE A 77 -1.62 -5.45 -10.63
N TYR A 78 -1.17 -5.73 -9.40
CA TYR A 78 -1.11 -7.11 -8.90
C TYR A 78 -2.51 -7.74 -8.78
N ALA A 79 -3.52 -6.95 -8.41
CA ALA A 79 -4.91 -7.43 -8.35
C ALA A 79 -5.45 -7.80 -9.73
N VAL A 80 -5.21 -6.95 -10.75
CA VAL A 80 -5.58 -7.24 -12.15
C VAL A 80 -4.90 -8.51 -12.64
N LEU A 81 -3.60 -8.67 -12.40
CA LEU A 81 -2.84 -9.85 -12.80
C LEU A 81 -3.35 -11.12 -12.11
N ALA A 82 -3.63 -11.06 -10.80
CA ALA A 82 -4.16 -12.19 -10.06
C ALA A 82 -5.57 -12.60 -10.53
N GLY A 83 -6.45 -11.61 -10.75
CA GLY A 83 -7.81 -11.83 -11.24
C GLY A 83 -7.84 -12.46 -12.63
N LEU A 84 -7.06 -11.89 -13.57
CA LEU A 84 -6.90 -12.47 -14.91
C LEU A 84 -6.35 -13.90 -14.86
N ALA A 85 -5.32 -14.13 -14.05
CA ALA A 85 -4.68 -15.44 -13.96
C ALA A 85 -5.63 -16.52 -13.42
N VAL A 86 -6.48 -16.22 -12.43
CA VAL A 86 -7.43 -17.21 -11.90
C VAL A 86 -8.54 -17.51 -12.91
N MET A 87 -9.04 -16.49 -13.62
CA MET A 87 -10.05 -16.66 -14.67
C MET A 87 -9.55 -17.56 -15.81
N LEU A 88 -8.28 -17.39 -16.22
CA LEU A 88 -7.65 -18.22 -17.25
C LEU A 88 -7.38 -19.66 -16.78
N SER A 89 -7.16 -19.86 -15.48
CA SER A 89 -6.83 -21.19 -14.93
C SER A 89 -8.02 -22.15 -14.85
N HIS A 90 -9.26 -21.67 -14.98
CA HIS A 90 -10.51 -22.45 -14.85
C HIS A 90 -10.64 -23.28 -13.56
N GLY A 91 -9.77 -23.06 -12.57
CA GLY A 91 -9.71 -23.80 -11.32
C GLY A 91 -10.21 -22.99 -10.12
N VAL A 92 -10.36 -23.69 -8.99
CA VAL A 92 -10.59 -23.05 -7.69
C VAL A 92 -9.32 -23.20 -6.87
N ILE A 93 -8.80 -22.08 -6.38
CA ILE A 93 -7.67 -22.05 -5.47
C ILE A 93 -8.21 -21.77 -4.07
N THR A 94 -7.80 -22.58 -3.11
CA THR A 94 -8.20 -22.42 -1.72
C THR A 94 -6.97 -22.32 -0.83
N ASP A 95 -7.03 -21.45 0.16
CA ASP A 95 -5.99 -21.29 1.17
C ASP A 95 -6.62 -21.04 2.54
N GLN A 96 -5.85 -21.23 3.61
CA GLN A 96 -6.29 -20.99 4.97
C GLN A 96 -5.25 -20.14 5.70
N LEU A 97 -5.67 -18.97 6.16
CA LEU A 97 -4.85 -18.15 7.03
C LEU A 97 -5.07 -18.55 8.47
N ALA A 98 -4.00 -18.62 9.25
CA ALA A 98 -4.05 -18.80 10.71
C ALA A 98 -4.61 -17.57 11.46
N LEU A 99 -5.01 -16.53 10.72
CA LEU A 99 -5.74 -15.37 11.23
C LEU A 99 -7.23 -15.70 11.30
N GLY A 100 -7.87 -15.34 12.41
CA GLY A 100 -9.28 -15.64 12.65
C GLY A 100 -9.58 -15.73 14.15
N LEU A 101 -10.81 -16.12 14.48
CA LEU A 101 -11.12 -16.52 15.85
C LEU A 101 -10.42 -17.85 16.13
N PRO A 102 -10.13 -18.19 17.41
CA PRO A 102 -9.80 -19.57 17.71
C PRO A 102 -10.92 -20.45 17.12
N TRP A 103 -10.58 -21.63 16.58
CA TRP A 103 -11.49 -22.55 15.84
C TRP A 103 -12.17 -22.01 14.55
N LEU A 104 -11.91 -20.78 14.10
CA LEU A 104 -12.50 -20.24 12.85
C LEU A 104 -11.41 -19.52 12.00
N PRO A 105 -10.52 -20.28 11.35
CA PRO A 105 -9.51 -19.70 10.46
C PRO A 105 -10.17 -19.04 9.26
N TRP A 106 -9.54 -18.01 8.71
CA TRP A 106 -10.01 -17.38 7.49
C TRP A 106 -9.75 -18.29 6.29
N HIS A 107 -10.83 -18.79 5.71
CA HIS A 107 -10.80 -19.57 4.47
C HIS A 107 -10.84 -18.63 3.27
N ILE A 108 -9.80 -18.71 2.45
CA ILE A 108 -9.73 -17.97 1.19
C ILE A 108 -10.11 -18.93 0.08
N ARG A 109 -11.09 -18.51 -0.72
CA ARG A 109 -11.48 -19.19 -1.94
C ARG A 109 -11.36 -18.21 -3.08
N PHE A 110 -10.52 -18.54 -4.05
CA PHE A 110 -10.24 -17.74 -5.23
C PHE A 110 -10.56 -18.57 -6.47
N ASP A 111 -11.70 -18.26 -7.08
CA ASP A 111 -12.29 -18.90 -8.26
C ASP A 111 -12.56 -17.86 -9.36
N GLY A 112 -13.10 -18.28 -10.51
CA GLY A 112 -13.33 -17.37 -11.64
C GLY A 112 -14.22 -16.16 -11.31
N LEU A 113 -15.22 -16.34 -10.44
CA LEU A 113 -16.12 -15.25 -10.05
C LEU A 113 -15.43 -14.24 -9.12
N SER A 114 -14.79 -14.72 -8.06
CA SER A 114 -14.01 -13.86 -7.16
C SER A 114 -12.82 -13.20 -7.89
N GLY A 115 -12.20 -13.91 -8.83
CA GLY A 115 -11.18 -13.37 -9.74
C GLY A 115 -11.67 -12.22 -10.61
N PHE A 116 -12.88 -12.34 -11.17
CA PHE A 116 -13.50 -11.26 -11.95
C PHE A 116 -13.72 -10.00 -11.11
N PHE A 117 -14.26 -10.13 -9.90
CA PHE A 117 -14.42 -9.00 -8.99
C PHE A 117 -13.07 -8.41 -8.58
N TYR A 118 -12.08 -9.25 -8.34
CA TYR A 118 -10.74 -8.81 -7.97
C TYR A 118 -10.05 -8.03 -9.10
N LEU A 119 -10.25 -8.45 -10.35
CA LEU A 119 -9.85 -7.72 -11.54
C LEU A 119 -10.54 -6.35 -11.62
N LEU A 120 -11.86 -6.31 -11.43
CA LEU A 120 -12.64 -5.07 -11.50
C LEU A 120 -12.19 -4.05 -10.43
N ILE A 121 -12.01 -4.52 -9.19
CA ILE A 121 -11.46 -3.70 -8.11
C ILE A 121 -10.04 -3.25 -8.46
N GLY A 122 -9.18 -4.14 -8.96
CA GLY A 122 -7.83 -3.80 -9.39
C GLY A 122 -7.78 -2.68 -10.44
N ILE A 123 -8.64 -2.72 -11.45
CA ILE A 123 -8.77 -1.65 -12.46
C ILE A 123 -9.19 -0.34 -11.80
N ALA A 124 -10.19 -0.37 -10.92
CA ALA A 124 -10.65 0.81 -10.20
C ALA A 124 -9.52 1.41 -9.34
N VAL A 125 -8.76 0.57 -8.64
CA VAL A 125 -7.60 0.98 -7.82
C VAL A 125 -6.52 1.65 -8.68
N VAL A 126 -6.19 1.09 -9.86
CA VAL A 126 -5.24 1.71 -10.80
C VAL A 126 -5.76 3.06 -11.30
N ALA A 127 -7.05 3.18 -11.61
CA ALA A 127 -7.63 4.45 -12.04
C ALA A 127 -7.57 5.51 -10.93
N VAL A 128 -7.93 5.13 -9.70
CA VAL A 128 -7.84 5.98 -8.50
C VAL A 128 -6.40 6.38 -8.21
N SER A 129 -5.44 5.48 -8.37
CA SER A 129 -4.03 5.77 -8.08
C SER A 129 -3.41 6.74 -9.08
N LEU A 130 -3.89 6.76 -10.33
CA LEU A 130 -3.48 7.72 -11.36
C LEU A 130 -4.14 9.09 -11.17
N TYR A 131 -5.42 9.13 -10.80
CA TYR A 131 -6.16 10.37 -10.61
C TYR A 131 -5.90 11.04 -9.26
N GLY A 132 -5.69 10.24 -8.21
CA GLY A 132 -5.56 10.67 -6.83
C GLY A 132 -4.48 11.71 -6.54
N PRO A 133 -3.26 11.64 -7.10
CA PRO A 133 -2.25 12.69 -6.91
C PRO A 133 -2.73 14.08 -7.35
N GLY A 134 -3.43 14.17 -8.48
CA GLY A 134 -3.99 15.42 -8.98
C GLY A 134 -5.15 15.93 -8.12
N TYR A 135 -5.97 15.00 -7.61
CA TYR A 135 -7.06 15.33 -6.69
C TYR A 135 -6.55 15.92 -5.38
N VAL A 136 -5.57 15.27 -4.76
CA VAL A 136 -5.04 15.68 -3.45
C VAL A 136 -4.16 16.94 -3.56
N ALA A 137 -3.52 17.19 -4.70
CA ALA A 137 -2.76 18.43 -4.91
C ALA A 137 -3.62 19.70 -4.78
N ALA A 138 -4.92 19.61 -5.06
CA ALA A 138 -5.87 20.71 -4.92
C ALA A 138 -6.46 20.85 -3.49
N TYR A 139 -6.20 19.88 -2.61
CA TYR A 139 -6.78 19.82 -1.27
C TYR A 139 -5.98 20.61 -0.24
N LYS A 140 -6.69 21.34 0.63
CA LYS A 140 -6.10 22.02 1.79
C LYS A 140 -6.11 21.09 2.99
N GLU A 141 -4.92 20.69 3.45
CA GLU A 141 -4.71 19.72 4.53
C GLU A 141 -5.38 20.11 5.87
N GLN A 142 -5.61 21.42 6.10
CA GLN A 142 -6.28 21.94 7.29
C GLN A 142 -7.78 21.61 7.37
N GLN A 143 -8.44 21.33 6.23
CA GLN A 143 -9.88 21.06 6.19
C GLN A 143 -10.16 19.55 6.06
N HIS A 144 -9.27 18.80 5.42
CA HIS A 144 -9.43 17.37 5.20
C HIS A 144 -8.08 16.66 5.39
N PRO A 145 -7.92 15.85 6.46
CA PRO A 145 -6.66 15.20 6.75
C PRO A 145 -6.37 14.11 5.71
N PHE A 146 -5.30 14.31 4.93
CA PHE A 146 -4.83 13.34 3.93
C PHE A 146 -4.61 11.94 4.53
N ALA A 147 -4.14 11.88 5.79
CA ALA A 147 -3.92 10.63 6.50
C ALA A 147 -5.17 9.75 6.57
N VAL A 148 -6.35 10.35 6.78
CA VAL A 148 -7.62 9.61 6.88
C VAL A 148 -8.07 9.14 5.50
N LEU A 149 -7.96 10.02 4.49
CA LEU A 149 -8.30 9.67 3.10
C LEU A 149 -7.42 8.53 2.59
N GLY A 150 -6.11 8.63 2.77
CA GLY A 150 -5.15 7.62 2.34
C GLY A 150 -5.29 6.31 3.10
N LEU A 151 -5.54 6.35 4.42
CA LEU A 151 -5.84 5.16 5.20
C LEU A 151 -7.03 4.40 4.63
N PHE A 152 -8.15 5.09 4.42
CA PHE A 152 -9.36 4.44 3.94
C PHE A 152 -9.26 3.99 2.49
N THR A 153 -8.52 4.72 1.65
CA THR A 153 -8.22 4.30 0.27
C THR A 153 -7.36 3.03 0.23
N GLY A 154 -6.47 2.84 1.20
CA GLY A 154 -5.65 1.63 1.28
C GLY A 154 -6.36 0.43 1.91
N LEU A 155 -7.38 0.68 2.74
CA LEU A 155 -8.08 -0.34 3.52
C LEU A 155 -9.33 -0.90 2.84
N PHE A 156 -10.02 -0.09 2.02
CA PHE A 156 -11.24 -0.43 1.29
C PHE A 156 -10.99 -0.51 -0.21
#